data_AF-A0A2Z2P764-F1
#
_entry.id   AF-A0A2Z2P764-F1
#
_cell.length_a   1.000
_cell.length_b   1.000
_cell.length_c   1.000
_cell.angle_alpha   90.00
_cell.angle_beta   90.00
_cell.angle_gamma   90.00
#
_symmetry.space_group_name_H-M   'P 1'
#
loop_
_entity.id
_entity.type
_entity.pdbx_description
1 polymer ?
#
loop_
_entity_poly.entity_id
_entity_poly.type
_entity_poly.pdbx_seq_one_letter_code
_entity_poly.pdbx_strand_id
1 'polypeptide(L)'
;MKREPAPFPRRCGIWKFSLVLCTAVLCGCSGDVAQFRFDDYRTRLARSLKLDADTVVEPIAPARRPRKRDMVLEQSSSTISIVDFLRLYDCALGEVIGERNSILGKVAPASQRLFTDLAFLQLAPECIAQLQSRNSEALAEKLAVAVKVKFEGLAKSIANATIASDEFSALWRVPVALEGFPVNGGSLMITELHYVESQVASWLSGDFRHDPARF
;
A
#
# COMPACT_ATOMS: atom_id res chain seq x y z
N MET A 1 64.06 54.82 -46.39
CA MET A 1 62.89 54.41 -47.22
C MET A 1 62.20 53.26 -46.48
N LYS A 2 61.07 53.54 -45.81
CA LYS A 2 60.33 52.58 -44.98
C LYS A 2 59.50 51.65 -45.89
N ARG A 3 59.50 50.34 -45.65
CA ARG A 3 58.51 49.39 -46.22
C ARG A 3 57.83 48.63 -45.09
N GLU A 4 56.51 48.63 -45.14
CA GLU A 4 55.55 48.12 -44.16
C GLU A 4 55.41 46.58 -44.22
N PRO A 5 54.98 45.92 -43.13
CA PRO A 5 54.60 44.50 -43.14
C PRO A 5 53.17 44.27 -43.65
N ALA A 6 53.00 43.24 -44.49
CA ALA A 6 51.73 42.79 -45.06
C ALA A 6 50.78 42.13 -44.03
N PRO A 7 49.44 42.13 -44.26
CA PRO A 7 48.44 41.76 -43.26
C PRO A 7 48.23 40.24 -43.11
N PHE A 8 47.97 39.80 -41.88
CA PHE A 8 47.55 38.44 -41.53
C PHE A 8 46.18 38.07 -42.15
N PRO A 9 46.02 36.87 -42.75
CA PRO A 9 44.72 36.44 -43.26
C PRO A 9 43.80 36.05 -42.10
N ARG A 10 42.61 36.67 -42.09
CA ARG A 10 41.54 36.46 -41.12
C ARG A 10 40.94 35.04 -41.24
N ARG A 11 41.44 34.08 -40.47
CA ARG A 11 40.73 32.80 -40.22
C ARG A 11 39.65 32.99 -39.13
N CYS A 12 38.67 33.87 -39.36
CA CYS A 12 37.64 34.21 -38.36
C CYS A 12 36.26 33.56 -38.65
N GLY A 13 36.07 32.93 -39.81
CA GLY A 13 34.78 32.32 -40.22
C GLY A 13 34.66 30.82 -40.00
N ILE A 14 35.75 30.06 -40.20
CA ILE A 14 35.69 28.58 -40.25
C ILE A 14 35.49 27.97 -38.84
N TRP A 15 36.05 28.59 -37.79
CA TRP A 15 35.90 28.09 -36.42
C TRP A 15 34.47 28.24 -35.89
N LYS A 16 33.75 29.31 -36.28
CA LYS A 16 32.34 29.51 -35.91
C LYS A 16 31.42 28.49 -36.57
N PHE A 17 31.64 28.18 -37.85
CA PHE A 17 30.87 27.12 -38.54
C PHE A 17 31.14 25.72 -38.00
N SER A 18 32.40 25.41 -37.68
CA SER A 18 32.77 24.13 -37.08
C SER A 18 32.18 23.96 -35.67
N LEU A 19 32.10 25.03 -34.88
CA LEU A 19 31.51 24.99 -33.55
C LEU A 19 29.99 24.81 -33.61
N VAL A 20 29.31 25.50 -34.53
CA VAL A 20 27.86 25.36 -34.77
C VAL A 20 27.52 23.94 -35.27
N LEU A 21 28.32 23.40 -36.18
CA LEU A 21 28.16 22.02 -36.67
C LEU A 21 28.40 21.00 -35.56
N CYS A 22 29.44 21.17 -34.75
CA CYS A 22 29.68 20.31 -33.57
C CYS A 22 28.53 20.39 -32.57
N THR A 23 27.99 21.58 -32.28
CA THR A 23 26.82 21.72 -31.39
C THR A 23 25.56 21.09 -31.99
N ALA A 24 25.37 21.15 -33.30
CA ALA A 24 24.23 20.51 -33.98
C ALA A 24 24.32 18.98 -33.96
N VAL A 25 25.53 18.42 -34.10
CA VAL A 25 25.77 16.97 -34.00
C VAL A 25 25.70 16.47 -32.55
N LEU A 26 26.04 17.32 -31.56
CA LEU A 26 25.87 17.02 -30.13
C LEU A 26 24.41 17.16 -29.66
N CYS A 27 23.55 17.87 -30.38
CA CYS A 27 22.11 17.79 -30.24
C CYS A 27 21.56 16.52 -30.90
N GLY A 28 22.13 15.36 -30.53
CA GLY A 28 21.50 14.07 -30.82
C GLY A 28 20.14 14.03 -30.15
N CYS A 29 19.09 13.94 -30.95
CA CYS A 29 17.72 13.83 -30.46
C CYS A 29 17.61 12.52 -29.67
N SER A 30 17.69 12.59 -28.34
CA SER A 30 17.32 11.48 -27.46
C SER A 30 15.80 11.36 -27.50
N GLY A 31 15.28 10.85 -28.63
CA GLY A 31 13.87 10.51 -28.75
C GLY A 31 13.52 9.50 -27.66
N ASP A 32 12.30 9.57 -27.15
CA ASP A 32 11.84 8.65 -26.13
C ASP A 32 11.85 7.21 -26.69
N VAL A 33 12.94 6.48 -26.39
CA VAL A 33 13.17 5.11 -26.84
C VAL A 33 12.04 4.19 -26.37
N ALA A 34 11.41 4.51 -25.23
CA ALA A 34 10.28 3.75 -24.72
C ALA A 34 9.05 3.95 -25.61
N GLN A 35 8.76 5.19 -26.00
CA GLN A 35 7.66 5.51 -26.92
C GLN A 35 7.84 4.80 -28.26
N PHE A 36 9.06 4.85 -28.84
CA PHE A 36 9.35 4.15 -30.09
C PHE A 36 9.14 2.63 -29.98
N ARG A 37 9.60 1.99 -28.91
CA ARG A 37 9.39 0.56 -28.67
C ARG A 37 7.92 0.20 -28.50
N PHE A 38 7.16 1.06 -27.82
CA PHE A 38 5.72 0.89 -27.63
C PHE A 38 4.98 0.97 -28.97
N ASP A 39 5.32 1.95 -29.83
CA ASP A 39 4.70 2.12 -31.14
C ASP A 39 5.02 0.96 -32.10
N ASP A 40 6.26 0.45 -32.10
CA ASP A 40 6.62 -0.76 -32.87
C ASP A 40 5.83 -1.98 -32.39
N TYR A 41 5.75 -2.20 -31.07
CA TYR A 41 4.95 -3.27 -30.50
C TYR A 41 3.48 -3.17 -30.91
N ARG A 42 2.89 -1.98 -30.80
CA ARG A 42 1.49 -1.72 -31.19
C ARG A 42 1.25 -2.04 -32.66
N THR A 43 2.17 -1.63 -33.53
CA THR A 43 2.10 -1.88 -34.98
C THR A 43 2.23 -3.37 -35.31
N ARG A 44 3.08 -4.11 -34.59
CA ARG A 44 3.23 -5.57 -34.78
C ARG A 44 1.99 -6.33 -34.30
N LEU A 45 1.43 -5.94 -33.16
CA LEU A 45 0.21 -6.53 -32.61
C LEU A 45 -1.00 -6.28 -33.51
N ALA A 46 -1.15 -5.06 -34.05
CA ALA A 46 -2.22 -4.75 -35.00
C ALA A 46 -2.13 -5.62 -36.26
N ARG A 47 -0.91 -5.79 -36.81
CA ARG A 47 -0.68 -6.67 -37.97
C ARG A 47 -1.06 -8.12 -37.70
N SER A 48 -0.73 -8.68 -36.53
CA SER A 48 -1.08 -10.08 -36.21
C SER A 48 -2.58 -10.26 -36.02
N LEU A 49 -3.26 -9.25 -35.47
CA LEU A 49 -4.71 -9.24 -35.27
C LEU A 49 -5.49 -8.81 -36.53
N LYS A 50 -4.80 -8.42 -37.62
CA LYS A 50 -5.39 -7.85 -38.85
C LYS A 50 -6.29 -6.63 -38.58
N LEU A 51 -5.87 -5.80 -37.62
CA LEU A 51 -6.50 -4.53 -37.28
C LEU A 51 -5.69 -3.37 -37.88
N ASP A 52 -6.35 -2.27 -38.18
CA ASP A 52 -5.66 -1.04 -38.55
C ASP A 52 -4.92 -0.49 -37.32
N ALA A 53 -3.61 -0.30 -37.44
CA ALA A 53 -2.81 0.23 -36.34
C ALA A 53 -3.25 1.65 -35.97
N ASP A 54 -3.85 2.42 -36.87
CA ASP A 54 -4.29 3.80 -36.63
C ASP A 54 -5.69 3.92 -36.02
N THR A 55 -6.31 2.82 -35.57
CA THR A 55 -7.50 2.95 -34.72
C THR A 55 -7.13 3.70 -33.45
N VAL A 56 -7.49 4.99 -33.41
CA VAL A 56 -7.32 5.87 -32.25
C VAL A 56 -8.26 5.37 -31.16
N VAL A 57 -7.72 4.62 -30.22
CA VAL A 57 -8.39 4.37 -28.94
C VAL A 57 -8.11 5.61 -28.10
N GLU A 58 -9.16 6.31 -27.67
CA GLU A 58 -8.97 7.39 -26.69
C GLU A 58 -8.16 6.84 -25.51
N PRO A 59 -7.08 7.54 -25.08
CA PRO A 59 -6.29 7.07 -23.96
C PRO A 59 -7.19 7.00 -22.73
N ILE A 60 -7.53 5.77 -22.33
CA ILE A 60 -8.26 5.52 -21.10
C ILE A 60 -7.33 5.97 -19.98
N ALA A 61 -7.70 7.03 -19.28
CA ALA A 61 -7.00 7.42 -18.07
C ALA A 61 -7.03 6.23 -17.11
N PRO A 62 -5.88 5.75 -16.62
CA PRO A 62 -5.87 4.61 -15.71
C PRO A 62 -6.71 4.96 -14.49
N ALA A 63 -7.51 4.00 -14.03
CA ALA A 63 -8.37 4.18 -12.87
C ALA A 63 -7.51 4.67 -11.69
N ARG A 64 -7.86 5.85 -11.16
CA ARG A 64 -7.15 6.41 -10.02
C ARG A 64 -7.70 5.75 -8.76
N ARG A 65 -6.82 5.30 -7.86
CA ARG A 65 -7.25 4.80 -6.55
C ARG A 65 -8.13 5.85 -5.84
N PRO A 66 -9.25 5.46 -5.22
CA PRO A 66 -10.03 6.34 -4.37
C PRO A 66 -9.19 6.96 -3.25
N ARG A 67 -9.64 8.09 -2.69
CA ARG A 67 -8.94 8.69 -1.55
C ARG A 67 -9.06 7.73 -0.35
N LYS A 68 -8.02 7.68 0.49
CA LYS A 68 -7.99 6.80 1.68
C LYS A 68 -9.28 6.87 2.51
N ARG A 69 -9.76 8.09 2.78
CA ARG A 69 -11.00 8.32 3.56
C ARG A 69 -12.26 7.67 2.95
N ASP A 70 -12.29 7.50 1.62
CA ASP A 70 -13.42 6.91 0.91
C ASP A 70 -13.33 5.37 0.89
N MET A 71 -12.19 4.80 1.32
CA MET A 71 -11.95 3.36 1.41
C MET A 71 -12.01 2.84 2.85
N VAL A 72 -11.86 3.71 3.84
CA VAL A 72 -11.94 3.33 5.25
C VAL A 72 -13.40 3.05 5.61
N LEU A 73 -13.64 1.84 6.10
CA LEU A 73 -14.94 1.41 6.58
C LEU A 73 -15.09 1.76 8.06
N GLU A 74 -16.15 2.49 8.39
CA GLU A 74 -16.46 2.84 9.78
C GLU A 74 -16.83 1.58 10.60
N GLN A 75 -16.26 1.53 11.80
CA GLN A 75 -16.45 0.46 12.76
C GLN A 75 -17.11 1.02 14.02
N SER A 76 -18.05 0.25 14.57
CA SER A 76 -18.65 0.55 15.85
C SER A 76 -17.63 0.40 16.97
N SER A 77 -17.52 1.40 17.84
CA SER A 77 -16.76 1.29 19.07
C SER A 77 -17.66 0.79 20.21
N SER A 78 -17.11 -0.06 21.06
CA SER A 78 -17.70 -0.41 22.35
C SER A 78 -16.87 0.24 23.45
N THR A 79 -17.51 1.02 24.32
CA THR A 79 -16.85 1.71 25.43
C THR A 79 -17.10 0.92 26.71
N ILE A 80 -16.04 0.65 27.45
CA ILE A 80 -16.08 0.10 28.81
C ILE A 80 -15.76 1.23 29.79
N SER A 81 -16.46 1.28 30.93
CA SER A 81 -16.18 2.28 31.96
C SER A 81 -14.80 2.05 32.58
N ILE A 82 -14.15 3.09 33.10
CA ILE A 82 -12.82 2.92 33.70
C ILE A 82 -12.84 1.97 34.90
N VAL A 83 -13.91 1.98 35.69
CA VAL A 83 -14.09 1.06 36.82
C VAL A 83 -14.24 -0.38 36.34
N ASP A 84 -15.00 -0.59 35.28
CA ASP A 84 -15.14 -1.92 34.67
C ASP A 84 -13.81 -2.39 34.07
N PHE A 85 -13.01 -1.50 33.48
CA PHE A 85 -11.66 -1.83 33.01
C PHE A 85 -10.73 -2.24 34.15
N LEU A 86 -10.77 -1.54 35.29
CA LEU A 86 -9.97 -1.92 36.47
C LEU A 86 -10.29 -3.32 37.00
N ARG A 87 -11.52 -3.83 36.74
CA ARG A 87 -11.93 -5.19 37.11
C ARG A 87 -11.40 -6.27 36.15
N LEU A 88 -10.87 -5.87 34.99
CA LEU A 88 -10.29 -6.79 34.00
C LEU A 88 -8.79 -7.05 34.22
N TYR A 89 -8.14 -6.44 35.22
CA TYR A 89 -6.70 -6.61 35.47
C TYR A 89 -6.29 -8.05 35.77
N ASP A 90 -7.22 -8.86 36.29
CA ASP A 90 -6.95 -10.26 36.58
C ASP A 90 -7.06 -11.16 35.34
N CYS A 91 -7.43 -10.59 34.19
CA CYS A 91 -7.46 -11.26 32.90
C CYS A 91 -6.33 -10.75 31.99
N ALA A 92 -5.76 -11.63 31.15
CA ALA A 92 -4.86 -11.22 30.07
C ALA A 92 -5.52 -10.21 29.09
N LEU A 93 -6.85 -10.21 29.00
CA LEU A 93 -7.61 -9.23 28.21
C LEU A 93 -7.38 -7.78 28.65
N GLY A 94 -7.12 -7.54 29.95
CA GLY A 94 -6.86 -6.20 30.48
C GLY A 94 -5.62 -5.56 29.85
N GLU A 95 -4.58 -6.36 29.58
CA GLU A 95 -3.36 -5.89 28.91
C GLU A 95 -3.65 -5.43 27.48
N VAL A 96 -4.37 -6.23 26.69
CA VAL A 96 -4.76 -5.90 25.31
C VAL A 96 -5.60 -4.63 25.25
N ILE A 97 -6.57 -4.47 26.15
CA ILE A 97 -7.39 -3.25 26.23
C ILE A 97 -6.52 -2.05 26.66
N GLY A 98 -5.58 -2.25 27.58
CA GLY A 98 -4.63 -1.23 28.02
C GLY A 98 -3.72 -0.76 26.89
N GLU A 99 -3.13 -1.68 26.14
CA GLU A 99 -2.31 -1.39 24.96
C GLU A 99 -3.13 -0.61 23.92
N ARG A 100 -4.36 -1.05 23.64
CA ARG A 100 -5.26 -0.35 22.70
C ARG A 100 -5.54 1.10 23.11
N ASN A 101 -5.68 1.34 24.41
CA ASN A 101 -6.02 2.66 24.98
C ASN A 101 -4.79 3.54 25.25
N SER A 102 -3.58 2.99 25.15
CA SER A 102 -2.33 3.74 25.30
C SER A 102 -2.18 4.82 24.22
N ILE A 103 -1.24 5.74 24.41
CA ILE A 103 -0.92 6.77 23.39
C ILE A 103 -0.53 6.10 22.07
N LEU A 104 0.29 5.05 22.14
CA LEU A 104 0.72 4.29 20.97
C LEU A 104 -0.45 3.56 20.30
N GLY A 105 -1.32 2.94 21.10
CA GLY A 105 -2.52 2.27 20.61
C GLY A 105 -3.50 3.22 19.90
N LYS A 106 -3.63 4.47 20.38
CA LYS A 106 -4.50 5.49 19.74
C LYS A 106 -4.03 5.85 18.34
N VAL A 107 -2.71 5.93 18.13
CA VAL A 107 -2.11 6.28 16.84
C VAL A 107 -1.68 5.07 16.01
N ALA A 108 -1.93 3.86 16.50
CA ALA A 108 -1.54 2.62 15.83
C ALA A 108 -2.12 2.53 14.40
N PRO A 109 -1.35 2.01 13.43
CA PRO A 109 -1.84 1.77 12.06
C PRO A 109 -2.95 0.72 12.04
N ALA A 110 -3.69 0.64 10.94
CA ALA A 110 -4.85 -0.25 10.83
C ALA A 110 -4.50 -1.74 11.01
N SER A 111 -3.31 -2.18 10.56
CA SER A 111 -2.78 -3.53 10.78
C SER A 111 -2.59 -3.85 12.25
N GLN A 112 -1.96 -2.97 13.02
CA GLN A 112 -1.76 -3.16 14.44
C GLN A 112 -3.08 -3.13 15.22
N ARG A 113 -4.01 -2.25 14.82
CA ARG A 113 -5.37 -2.25 15.39
C ARG A 113 -6.09 -3.59 15.15
N LEU A 114 -5.95 -4.17 13.96
CA LEU A 114 -6.49 -5.49 13.65
C LEU A 114 -5.91 -6.57 14.56
N PHE A 115 -4.59 -6.59 14.80
CA PHE A 115 -3.99 -7.56 15.71
C PHE A 115 -4.49 -7.40 17.15
N THR A 116 -4.61 -6.17 17.64
CA THR A 116 -5.21 -5.94 18.96
C THR A 116 -6.67 -6.42 19.02
N ASP A 117 -7.44 -6.24 17.93
CA ASP A 117 -8.82 -6.74 17.85
C ASP A 117 -8.88 -8.28 17.83
N LEU A 118 -7.97 -8.94 17.11
CA LEU A 118 -7.86 -10.41 17.11
C LEU A 118 -7.44 -10.95 18.49
N ALA A 119 -6.45 -10.32 19.13
CA ALA A 119 -6.04 -10.67 20.49
C ALA A 119 -7.19 -10.51 21.50
N PHE A 120 -7.98 -9.44 21.35
CA PHE A 120 -9.19 -9.25 22.15
C PHE A 120 -10.17 -10.41 21.96
N LEU A 121 -10.49 -10.76 20.70
CA LEU A 121 -11.42 -11.84 20.38
C LEU A 121 -10.92 -13.20 20.89
N GLN A 122 -9.60 -13.42 20.88
CA GLN A 122 -8.97 -14.63 21.38
C GLN A 122 -9.07 -14.77 22.90
N LEU A 123 -8.82 -13.69 23.65
CA LEU A 123 -8.71 -13.72 25.12
C LEU A 123 -10.04 -13.48 25.85
N ALA A 124 -11.02 -12.85 25.19
CA ALA A 124 -12.28 -12.48 25.82
C ALA A 124 -13.10 -13.67 26.36
N PRO A 125 -13.20 -14.84 25.68
CA PRO A 125 -13.98 -15.97 26.20
C PRO A 125 -13.51 -16.47 27.56
N GLU A 126 -12.19 -16.56 27.76
CA GLU A 126 -11.62 -16.97 29.05
C GLU A 126 -11.91 -15.93 30.13
N CYS A 127 -11.74 -14.64 29.83
CA CYS A 127 -12.04 -13.59 30.80
C CYS A 127 -13.53 -13.55 31.17
N ILE A 128 -14.44 -13.79 30.23
CA ILE A 128 -15.88 -13.90 30.50
C ILE A 128 -16.15 -15.04 31.50
N ALA A 129 -15.55 -16.21 31.31
CA ALA A 129 -15.72 -17.34 32.23
C ALA A 129 -15.16 -17.04 33.63
N GLN A 130 -14.03 -16.34 33.71
CA GLN A 130 -13.46 -15.89 35.00
C GLN A 130 -14.33 -14.85 35.70
N LEU A 131 -14.96 -13.94 34.97
CA LEU A 131 -15.90 -12.96 35.53
C LEU A 131 -17.17 -13.63 36.06
N GLN A 132 -17.68 -14.63 35.35
CA GLN A 132 -18.84 -15.42 35.78
C GLN A 132 -18.55 -16.19 37.07
N SER A 133 -17.39 -16.83 37.20
CA SER A 133 -17.02 -17.57 38.42
C SER A 133 -16.86 -16.66 39.66
N ARG A 134 -16.63 -15.36 39.44
CA ARG A 134 -16.49 -14.34 40.48
C ARG A 134 -17.78 -13.55 40.74
N ASN A 135 -18.93 -14.03 40.27
CA ASN A 135 -20.24 -13.38 40.40
C ASN A 135 -20.29 -11.96 39.79
N SER A 136 -19.51 -11.69 38.75
CA SER A 136 -19.49 -10.40 38.03
C SER A 136 -20.30 -10.48 36.72
N GLU A 137 -21.53 -10.99 36.79
CA GLU A 137 -22.37 -11.29 35.62
C GLU A 137 -22.62 -10.08 34.72
N ALA A 138 -22.90 -8.91 35.31
CA ALA A 138 -23.16 -7.69 34.54
C ALA A 138 -21.96 -7.25 33.68
N LEU A 139 -20.72 -7.47 34.15
CA LEU A 139 -19.52 -7.16 33.37
C LEU A 139 -19.25 -8.22 32.30
N ALA A 140 -19.48 -9.49 32.64
CA ALA A 140 -19.39 -10.60 31.69
C ALA A 140 -20.35 -10.41 30.51
N GLU A 141 -21.58 -9.98 30.76
CA GLU A 141 -22.58 -9.70 29.73
C GLU A 141 -22.16 -8.53 28.82
N LYS A 142 -21.72 -7.41 29.41
CA LYS A 142 -21.17 -6.28 28.64
C LYS A 142 -20.01 -6.72 27.75
N LEU A 143 -19.13 -7.56 28.27
CA LEU A 143 -17.98 -8.06 27.52
C LEU A 143 -18.41 -9.00 26.39
N ALA A 144 -19.40 -9.87 26.61
CA ALA A 144 -19.97 -10.72 25.58
C ALA A 144 -20.60 -9.89 24.43
N VAL A 145 -21.29 -8.80 24.75
CA VAL A 145 -21.79 -7.85 23.75
C VAL A 145 -20.64 -7.22 22.96
N ALA A 146 -19.57 -6.79 23.63
CA ALA A 146 -18.40 -6.21 22.98
C ALA A 146 -17.68 -7.21 22.04
N VAL A 147 -17.60 -8.50 22.43
CA VAL A 147 -17.09 -9.57 21.57
C VAL A 147 -17.93 -9.70 20.30
N LYS A 148 -19.26 -9.75 20.43
CA LYS A 148 -20.17 -9.85 19.29
C LYS A 148 -19.98 -8.67 18.32
N VAL A 149 -19.96 -7.45 18.85
CA VAL A 149 -19.78 -6.23 18.04
C VAL A 149 -18.43 -6.24 17.31
N LYS A 150 -17.34 -6.64 17.97
CA LYS A 150 -16.02 -6.74 17.34
C LYS A 150 -15.96 -7.82 16.28
N PHE A 151 -16.58 -8.97 16.52
CA PHE A 151 -16.63 -10.06 15.54
C PHE A 151 -17.43 -9.65 14.29
N GLU A 152 -18.60 -9.03 14.45
CA GLU A 152 -19.40 -8.50 13.34
C GLU A 152 -18.64 -7.41 12.54
N GLY A 153 -17.78 -6.65 13.22
CA GLY A 153 -16.91 -5.64 12.60
C GLY A 153 -15.61 -6.18 11.98
N LEU A 154 -15.26 -7.45 12.20
CA LEU A 154 -13.93 -7.99 11.88
C LEU A 154 -13.59 -7.87 10.39
N ALA A 155 -14.53 -8.19 9.50
CA ALA A 155 -14.34 -8.07 8.06
C ALA A 155 -13.98 -6.63 7.64
N LYS A 156 -14.57 -5.63 8.30
CA LYS A 156 -14.23 -4.20 8.06
C LYS A 156 -12.83 -3.87 8.59
N SER A 157 -12.47 -4.40 9.77
CA SER A 157 -11.12 -4.23 10.33
C SER A 157 -10.05 -4.80 9.40
N ILE A 158 -10.29 -6.00 8.86
CA ILE A 158 -9.43 -6.65 7.87
C ILE A 158 -9.32 -5.81 6.59
N ALA A 159 -10.43 -5.35 6.03
CA ALA A 159 -10.42 -4.50 4.83
C ALA A 159 -9.67 -3.18 5.05
N ASN A 160 -9.79 -2.59 6.24
CA ASN A 160 -9.07 -1.38 6.63
C ASN A 160 -7.56 -1.61 6.75
N ALA A 161 -7.15 -2.76 7.31
CA ALA A 161 -5.76 -3.15 7.48
C ALA A 161 -5.07 -3.55 6.17
N THR A 162 -5.84 -3.95 5.16
CA THR A 162 -5.31 -4.45 3.87
C THR A 162 -5.55 -3.45 2.75
N ILE A 163 -6.77 -3.37 2.25
CA ILE A 163 -7.12 -2.60 1.04
C ILE A 163 -7.06 -1.09 1.28
N ALA A 164 -7.48 -0.63 2.47
CA ALA A 164 -7.43 0.80 2.82
C ALA A 164 -6.05 1.25 3.37
N SER A 165 -5.06 0.36 3.42
CA SER A 165 -3.76 0.62 4.01
C SER A 165 -2.89 1.56 3.16
N ASP A 166 -1.84 2.13 3.77
CA ASP A 166 -0.88 2.99 3.06
C ASP A 166 0.07 2.16 2.19
N GLU A 167 0.35 0.92 2.58
CA GLU A 167 1.13 -0.06 1.83
C GLU A 167 0.41 -0.45 0.53
N PHE A 168 -0.88 -0.78 0.61
CA PHE A 168 -1.69 -1.01 -0.60
C PHE A 168 -1.80 0.26 -1.44
N SER A 169 -1.84 1.45 -0.81
CA SER A 169 -1.82 2.72 -1.55
C SER A 169 -0.54 2.91 -2.37
N ALA A 170 0.60 2.44 -1.88
CA ALA A 170 1.88 2.55 -2.57
C ALA A 170 1.90 1.74 -3.88
N LEU A 171 1.22 0.59 -3.92
CA LEU A 171 1.09 -0.25 -5.13
C LEU A 171 0.42 0.49 -6.30
N TRP A 172 -0.50 1.41 -6.01
CA TRP A 172 -1.23 2.17 -7.04
C TRP A 172 -0.45 3.38 -7.57
N ARG A 173 0.76 3.66 -7.05
CA ARG A 173 1.57 4.78 -7.51
C ARG A 173 2.33 4.35 -8.76
N VAL A 174 2.18 5.11 -9.85
CA VAL A 174 2.98 4.91 -11.06
C VAL A 174 4.44 5.20 -10.72
N PRO A 175 5.35 4.22 -10.87
CA PRO A 175 6.76 4.43 -10.58
C PRO A 175 7.38 5.35 -11.63
N VAL A 176 8.35 6.17 -11.20
CA VAL A 176 9.06 7.11 -12.10
C VAL A 176 9.97 6.37 -13.08
N ALA A 177 10.48 5.20 -12.69
CA ALA A 177 11.23 4.29 -13.53
C ALA A 177 10.86 2.84 -13.18
N LEU A 178 10.75 1.98 -14.19
CA LEU A 178 10.51 0.55 -13.99
C LEU A 178 11.77 -0.21 -13.57
N GLU A 179 12.96 0.37 -13.76
CA GLU A 179 14.26 -0.26 -13.48
C GLU A 179 14.29 -1.74 -13.90
N GLY A 180 14.48 -2.66 -12.95
CA GLY A 180 14.45 -4.10 -13.17
C GLY A 180 13.11 -4.77 -12.91
N PHE A 181 12.02 -4.03 -12.69
CA PHE A 181 10.72 -4.58 -12.31
C PHE A 181 10.05 -5.34 -13.48
N PRO A 182 9.60 -6.59 -13.27
CA PRO A 182 9.88 -7.48 -12.14
C PRO A 182 11.18 -8.30 -12.36
N VAL A 183 12.15 -8.22 -11.42
CA VAL A 183 13.45 -8.93 -11.56
C VAL A 183 13.27 -10.42 -11.25
N ASN A 184 12.35 -10.73 -10.33
CA ASN A 184 11.96 -12.09 -9.92
C ASN A 184 10.43 -12.17 -9.99
N GLY A 185 9.91 -12.82 -11.02
CA GLY A 185 8.48 -12.87 -11.30
C GLY A 185 7.67 -13.73 -10.30
N GLY A 186 6.66 -13.12 -9.69
CA GLY A 186 5.35 -13.72 -9.44
C GLY A 186 5.21 -14.70 -8.27
N SER A 187 5.97 -15.80 -8.21
CA SER A 187 5.64 -16.95 -7.35
C SER A 187 5.70 -16.64 -5.86
N LEU A 188 6.71 -15.89 -5.41
CA LEU A 188 6.81 -15.45 -4.00
C LEU A 188 5.64 -14.55 -3.62
N MET A 189 5.28 -13.57 -4.46
CA MET A 189 4.17 -12.66 -4.20
C MET A 189 2.82 -13.39 -4.16
N ILE A 190 2.62 -14.37 -5.05
CA ILE A 190 1.42 -15.21 -5.05
C ILE A 190 1.36 -16.06 -3.78
N THR A 191 2.48 -16.61 -3.33
CA THR A 191 2.54 -17.41 -2.10
C THR A 191 2.22 -16.56 -0.86
N GLU A 192 2.75 -15.34 -0.78
CA GLU A 192 2.43 -14.41 0.32
C GLU A 192 0.95 -13.97 0.28
N LEU A 193 0.37 -13.76 -0.90
CA LEU A 193 -1.04 -13.42 -1.02
C LEU A 193 -1.94 -14.58 -0.55
N HIS A 194 -1.62 -15.81 -0.91
CA HIS A 194 -2.33 -16.99 -0.41
C HIS A 194 -2.18 -17.18 1.10
N TYR A 195 -1.02 -16.81 1.68
CA TYR A 195 -0.87 -16.80 3.13
C TYR A 195 -1.85 -15.81 3.77
N VAL A 196 -1.92 -14.56 3.29
CA VAL A 196 -2.87 -13.57 3.80
C VAL A 196 -4.32 -14.05 3.64
N GLU A 197 -4.67 -14.60 2.49
CA GLU A 197 -6.01 -15.18 2.25
C GLU A 197 -6.34 -16.27 3.27
N SER A 198 -5.41 -17.19 3.54
CA SER A 198 -5.60 -18.26 4.52
C SER A 198 -5.80 -17.74 5.94
N GLN A 199 -5.06 -16.70 6.33
CA GLN A 199 -5.20 -16.06 7.65
C GLN A 199 -6.56 -15.37 7.78
N VAL A 200 -6.97 -14.63 6.75
CA VAL A 200 -8.29 -13.97 6.73
C VAL A 200 -9.42 -14.99 6.84
N ALA A 201 -9.35 -16.11 6.10
CA ALA A 201 -10.33 -17.18 6.19
C ALA A 201 -10.38 -17.79 7.60
N SER A 202 -9.21 -18.03 8.22
CA SER A 202 -9.08 -18.53 9.59
C SER A 202 -9.77 -17.59 10.59
N TRP A 203 -9.43 -16.29 10.57
CA TRP A 203 -9.99 -15.29 11.49
C TRP A 203 -11.51 -15.15 11.35
N LEU A 204 -12.02 -15.14 10.11
CA LEU A 204 -13.47 -15.07 9.85
C LEU A 204 -14.21 -16.34 10.28
N SER A 205 -13.53 -17.48 10.37
CA SER A 205 -14.08 -18.73 10.89
C SER A 205 -14.07 -18.82 12.43
N GLY A 206 -13.41 -17.88 13.12
CA GLY A 206 -13.32 -17.82 14.58
C GLY A 206 -11.99 -18.29 15.18
N ASP A 207 -11.02 -18.72 14.37
CA ASP A 207 -9.65 -18.94 14.85
C ASP A 207 -8.87 -17.63 14.74
N PHE A 208 -8.73 -16.92 15.85
CA PHE A 208 -8.09 -15.59 15.95
C PHE A 208 -6.58 -15.64 16.20
N ARG A 209 -5.97 -16.82 16.13
CA ARG A 209 -4.51 -16.94 16.26
C ARG A 209 -3.82 -16.13 15.16
N HIS A 210 -2.81 -15.37 15.55
CA HIS A 210 -2.01 -14.55 14.65
C HIS A 210 -0.58 -14.48 15.17
N ASP A 211 0.36 -14.20 14.28
CA ASP A 211 1.76 -13.99 14.61
C ASP A 211 2.12 -12.51 14.38
N PRO A 212 2.26 -11.70 15.44
CA PRO A 212 2.62 -10.30 15.32
C PRO A 212 4.03 -10.08 14.76
N ALA A 213 4.93 -11.08 14.86
CA ALA A 213 6.31 -10.94 14.39
C ALA A 213 6.45 -11.13 12.88
N ARG A 214 5.40 -11.65 12.22
CA ARG A 214 5.37 -11.92 10.79
C ARG A 214 4.82 -10.76 9.94
N PHE A 215 4.30 -9.70 10.57
CA PHE A 215 3.66 -8.56 9.91
C PHE A 215 4.19 -7.20 10.36
#